data_AF-A0A6J2I027-F1
#
_entry.id   AF-A0A6J2I027-F1
#
_cell.length_a   1.000
_cell.length_b   1.000
_cell.length_c   1.000
_cell.angle_alpha   90.00
_cell.angle_beta   90.00
_cell.angle_gamma   90.00
#
_symmetry.space_group_name_H-M   'P 1'
#
loop_
_entity.id
_entity.type
_entity.pdbx_description
1 polymer ?
#
loop_
_entity_poly.entity_id
_entity_poly.type
_entity_poly.pdbx_seq_one_letter_code
_entity_poly.pdbx_strand_id
1 'polypeptide(L)'
;MGGVVPDARLCCVLKAGDSRGVSNGMGHSRCWCWAELKNHGQNPPGSPQDGHWVVGGLTPAQGGDPRAVPALPRAPYRVTGAMMSPSPSPRVPQTGEAVQALLQRLQVLQGERVETYRLFEEGHQAYLSSAPHYDFPRYRQLVHEVTVAFSGISREVLGIAGRLRDELGRPDLAQHLARLQEREQEKLQLTAQLQLARQQAQDQPEVDVHQQEVQELKHKLIKTIEAISEILQDLKYDSEEVE
;
A
#
# COMPACT_ATOMS: atom_id res chain seq x y z
N MET A 1 -37.07 -8.46 28.20
CA MET A 1 -36.23 -7.24 28.11
C MET A 1 -34.79 -7.69 28.07
N GLY A 2 -34.25 -7.93 26.88
CA GLY A 2 -32.85 -8.33 26.68
C GLY A 2 -32.17 -7.27 25.82
N GLY A 3 -31.44 -6.36 26.45
CA GLY A 3 -30.60 -5.39 25.76
C GLY A 3 -29.38 -6.11 25.20
N VAL A 4 -29.35 -6.29 23.89
CA VAL A 4 -28.15 -6.72 23.17
C VAL A 4 -27.25 -5.49 23.07
N VAL A 5 -26.22 -5.45 23.90
CA VAL A 5 -25.15 -4.44 23.83
C VAL A 5 -24.43 -4.62 22.49
N PRO A 6 -24.29 -3.58 21.64
CA PRO A 6 -23.51 -3.71 20.41
C PRO A 6 -22.03 -3.81 20.76
N ASP A 7 -21.43 -4.95 20.41
CA ASP A 7 -20.02 -5.29 20.64
C ASP A 7 -19.09 -4.27 19.95
N ALA A 8 -18.19 -3.71 20.75
CA ALA A 8 -17.40 -2.50 20.53
C ALA A 8 -16.30 -2.59 19.45
N ARG A 9 -16.44 -3.47 18.46
CA ARG A 9 -15.40 -3.75 17.46
C ARG A 9 -15.61 -3.11 16.08
N LEU A 10 -16.77 -2.51 15.83
CA LEU A 10 -16.94 -1.49 14.78
C LEU A 10 -16.64 -0.07 15.29
N CYS A 11 -16.69 0.15 16.59
CA CYS A 11 -16.54 1.47 17.24
C CYS A 11 -15.10 2.00 17.30
N CYS A 12 -14.10 1.20 16.90
CA CYS A 12 -12.69 1.60 17.01
C CYS A 12 -12.18 2.54 15.90
N VAL A 13 -13.04 3.02 14.99
CA VAL A 13 -12.61 3.93 13.90
C VAL A 13 -12.58 5.41 14.32
N LEU A 14 -13.10 5.78 15.50
CA LEU A 14 -13.21 7.18 15.93
C LEU A 14 -12.89 7.40 17.42
N LYS A 15 -11.60 7.31 17.81
CA LYS A 15 -11.14 7.94 19.07
C LYS A 15 -9.80 8.68 18.96
N ALA A 16 -9.47 9.19 17.78
CA ALA A 16 -8.29 10.01 17.56
C ALA A 16 -8.58 11.27 16.71
N GLY A 17 -9.81 11.78 16.80
CA GLY A 17 -10.24 13.02 16.14
C GLY A 17 -10.27 14.21 17.09
N ASP A 18 -9.31 14.36 18.00
CA ASP A 18 -9.05 15.65 18.64
C ASP A 18 -7.63 15.67 19.24
N SER A 19 -6.68 16.32 18.56
CA SER A 19 -5.62 17.12 19.19
C SER A 19 -4.72 17.78 18.14
N ARG A 20 -4.67 19.10 18.26
CA ARG A 20 -3.80 20.08 17.60
C ARG A 20 -2.36 19.61 17.37
N GLY A 21 -1.82 20.00 16.22
CA GLY A 21 -0.50 19.58 15.74
C GLY A 21 0.69 20.17 16.48
N VAL A 22 1.79 19.43 16.43
CA VAL A 22 3.18 19.90 16.49
C VAL A 22 4.04 19.05 15.55
N SER A 23 4.77 19.77 14.69
CA SER A 23 5.98 19.54 13.89
C SER A 23 6.64 18.16 13.65
N ASN A 24 7.13 18.10 12.40
CA ASN A 24 8.42 17.60 11.88
C ASN A 24 8.62 16.10 11.57
N GLY A 25 8.91 15.84 10.28
CA GLY A 25 10.23 15.34 9.88
C GLY A 25 10.38 13.85 9.56
N MET A 26 11.04 13.61 8.42
CA MET A 26 11.64 12.35 7.91
C MET A 26 10.72 11.31 7.26
N GLY A 27 11.00 11.10 5.97
CA GLY A 27 10.40 10.09 5.12
C GLY A 27 10.68 8.66 5.55
N HIS A 28 9.69 7.81 5.35
CA HIS A 28 9.81 6.37 5.19
C HIS A 28 8.70 5.92 4.25
N SER A 29 9.07 5.21 3.17
CA SER A 29 8.15 4.40 2.39
C SER A 29 7.47 3.41 3.32
N ARG A 30 6.21 3.66 3.66
CA ARG A 30 5.41 2.75 4.46
C ARG A 30 4.26 2.24 3.59
N CYS A 31 4.37 0.99 3.18
CA CYS A 31 3.23 0.22 2.69
C CYS A 31 2.31 -0.03 3.87
N TRP A 32 1.13 0.59 3.89
CA TRP A 32 0.23 0.51 5.05
C TRP A 32 -0.85 -0.55 4.84
N CYS A 33 -0.69 -1.67 5.55
CA CYS A 33 -1.74 -2.62 5.83
C CYS A 33 -2.58 -2.09 7.00
N TRP A 34 -3.90 -2.04 6.86
CA TRP A 34 -4.84 -1.47 7.85
C TRP A 34 -4.75 -2.14 9.25
N ALA A 35 -4.08 -3.29 9.36
CA ALA A 35 -3.79 -3.99 10.61
C ALA A 35 -2.73 -3.30 11.50
N GLU A 36 -1.84 -2.46 10.96
CA GLU A 36 -0.70 -1.87 11.68
C GLU A 36 -1.10 -0.67 12.57
N LEU A 37 -2.26 -0.05 12.32
CA LEU A 37 -2.76 1.09 13.10
C LEU A 37 -3.27 0.71 14.50
N LYS A 38 -3.34 -0.58 14.82
CA LYS A 38 -3.82 -1.10 16.10
C LYS A 38 -2.75 -1.18 17.20
N ASN A 39 -1.45 -1.10 16.87
CA ASN A 39 -0.38 -1.43 17.83
C ASN A 39 0.32 -0.23 18.51
N HIS A 40 -0.04 1.01 18.19
CA HIS A 40 0.44 2.18 18.93
C HIS A 40 -0.69 2.84 19.73
N GLY A 41 -1.04 2.25 20.89
CA GLY A 41 -2.05 2.84 21.77
C GLY A 41 -2.47 1.99 22.97
N GLN A 42 -1.57 1.85 23.95
CA GLN A 42 -1.83 1.58 25.38
C GLN A 42 -2.57 0.29 25.79
N ASN A 43 -1.83 -0.60 26.49
CA ASN A 43 -2.40 -1.61 27.40
C ASN A 43 -2.92 -0.93 28.68
N PRO A 44 -4.03 -1.41 29.28
CA PRO A 44 -4.52 -0.89 30.56
C PRO A 44 -3.60 -1.28 31.73
N PRO A 45 -3.45 -0.42 32.77
CA PRO A 45 -2.64 -0.74 33.93
C PRO A 45 -3.45 -1.55 34.94
N GLY A 46 -2.89 -2.66 35.42
CA GLY A 46 -3.37 -3.31 36.63
C GLY A 46 -3.23 -4.82 36.64
N SER A 47 -2.07 -5.33 37.08
CA SER A 47 -1.91 -6.44 38.05
C SER A 47 -0.44 -6.91 38.11
N PRO A 48 0.01 -7.49 39.24
CA PRO A 48 1.38 -7.32 39.75
C PRO A 48 2.42 -8.22 39.09
N GLN A 49 3.67 -7.75 39.14
CA GLN A 49 4.87 -8.51 38.84
C GLN A 49 5.17 -9.47 39.99
N ASP A 50 5.41 -10.75 39.69
CA ASP A 50 6.09 -11.68 40.59
C ASP A 50 6.82 -12.78 39.81
N GLY A 51 8.07 -13.06 40.25
CA GLY A 51 8.87 -14.26 39.95
C GLY A 51 9.64 -14.23 38.61
N HIS A 52 10.91 -13.84 38.54
CA HIS A 52 12.11 -14.56 39.01
C HIS A 52 12.24 -16.01 38.47
N TRP A 53 13.33 -16.29 37.74
CA TRP A 53 14.21 -17.50 37.68
C TRP A 53 15.10 -17.37 36.42
N VAL A 54 16.32 -16.82 36.52
CA VAL A 54 17.62 -17.49 36.82
C VAL A 54 18.26 -18.22 35.64
N VAL A 55 19.32 -17.57 35.13
CA VAL A 55 20.71 -18.03 34.85
C VAL A 55 20.98 -19.43 34.27
N GLY A 56 21.75 -19.42 33.18
CA GLY A 56 22.68 -20.46 32.72
C GLY A 56 23.00 -20.23 31.23
N GLY A 57 24.14 -19.73 30.78
CA GLY A 57 25.52 -19.98 31.19
C GLY A 57 26.13 -21.03 30.27
N LEU A 58 27.04 -20.64 29.36
CA LEU A 58 28.30 -21.33 28.98
C LEU A 58 28.91 -20.75 27.69
N THR A 59 30.22 -20.94 27.61
CA THR A 59 31.30 -20.12 27.04
C THR A 59 31.71 -20.41 25.58
N PRO A 60 32.60 -19.57 25.00
CA PRO A 60 33.13 -19.67 23.63
C PRO A 60 34.53 -20.34 23.58
N ALA A 61 35.01 -20.72 22.39
CA ALA A 61 36.44 -20.85 21.98
C ALA A 61 36.53 -21.50 20.57
N GLN A 62 37.08 -20.85 19.53
CA GLN A 62 38.51 -20.71 19.13
C GLN A 62 38.98 -21.75 18.07
N GLY A 63 39.69 -21.24 17.05
CA GLY A 63 40.95 -21.84 16.58
C GLY A 63 40.99 -22.37 15.14
N GLY A 64 41.85 -21.79 14.29
CA GLY A 64 42.35 -22.44 13.06
C GLY A 64 42.79 -21.52 11.92
N ASP A 65 44.00 -20.97 11.99
CA ASP A 65 44.81 -20.30 10.93
C ASP A 65 45.67 -21.38 10.17
N PRO A 66 46.64 -21.12 9.26
CA PRO A 66 46.83 -20.21 8.11
C PRO A 66 47.21 -20.93 6.77
N ARG A 67 47.36 -20.13 5.69
CA ARG A 67 48.35 -20.21 4.58
C ARG A 67 48.36 -21.40 3.59
N ALA A 68 48.30 -21.06 2.29
CA ALA A 68 49.39 -21.34 1.32
C ALA A 68 49.17 -20.59 -0.01
N VAL A 69 50.14 -19.77 -0.38
CA VAL A 69 50.37 -19.24 -1.74
C VAL A 69 51.64 -19.93 -2.25
N PRO A 70 51.73 -20.26 -3.55
CA PRO A 70 52.95 -19.90 -4.26
C PRO A 70 52.69 -19.30 -5.64
N ALA A 71 53.66 -18.49 -6.07
CA ALA A 71 53.65 -17.68 -7.27
C ALA A 71 54.61 -18.24 -8.35
N LEU A 72 54.36 -17.81 -9.61
CA LEU A 72 55.25 -17.69 -10.78
C LEU A 72 55.53 -18.97 -11.61
N PRO A 73 55.84 -18.88 -12.94
CA PRO A 73 56.46 -17.74 -13.65
C PRO A 73 55.85 -17.29 -15.01
N ARG A 74 56.32 -16.11 -15.46
CA ARG A 74 56.08 -15.48 -16.77
C ARG A 74 56.84 -16.19 -17.90
N ALA A 75 56.24 -16.27 -19.08
CA ALA A 75 56.97 -16.25 -20.36
C ALA A 75 56.13 -15.55 -21.45
N PRO A 76 56.75 -14.84 -22.40
CA PRO A 76 56.06 -13.99 -23.39
C PRO A 76 55.88 -14.72 -24.72
N TYR A 77 54.74 -14.54 -25.41
CA TYR A 77 54.72 -14.63 -26.87
C TYR A 77 53.52 -13.94 -27.52
N ARG A 78 53.89 -13.19 -28.57
CA ARG A 78 53.22 -12.97 -29.85
C ARG A 78 51.79 -12.39 -29.90
N VAL A 79 51.81 -11.11 -30.26
CA VAL A 79 50.92 -10.47 -31.25
C VAL A 79 50.48 -11.46 -32.33
N THR A 80 49.17 -11.71 -32.39
CA THR A 80 48.45 -12.00 -33.64
C THR A 80 47.22 -11.11 -33.65
N GLY A 81 47.16 -10.23 -34.64
CA GLY A 81 46.01 -9.38 -34.88
C GLY A 81 44.81 -10.24 -35.26
N ALA A 82 43.84 -10.33 -34.34
CA ALA A 82 42.47 -10.63 -34.68
C ALA A 82 41.73 -9.29 -34.74
N MET A 83 41.77 -8.70 -35.93
CA MET A 83 40.69 -7.91 -36.53
C MET A 83 39.39 -7.98 -35.71
N MET A 84 39.15 -6.88 -34.98
CA MET A 84 37.86 -6.58 -34.37
C MET A 84 36.82 -6.59 -35.49
N SER A 85 35.96 -7.61 -35.51
CA SER A 85 34.66 -7.48 -36.16
C SER A 85 33.78 -6.66 -35.21
N PRO A 86 33.35 -5.44 -35.56
CA PRO A 86 32.22 -4.85 -34.88
C PRO A 86 31.00 -5.70 -35.27
N SER A 87 30.57 -6.55 -34.35
CA SER A 87 29.24 -7.16 -34.44
C SER A 87 28.24 -6.00 -34.59
N PRO A 88 27.30 -6.04 -35.55
CA PRO A 88 26.21 -5.09 -35.54
C PRO A 88 25.41 -5.40 -34.27
N SER A 89 25.35 -4.47 -33.34
CA SER A 89 24.36 -4.47 -32.26
C SER A 89 23.14 -3.71 -32.77
N PRO A 90 22.06 -4.37 -33.24
CA PRO A 90 20.78 -3.70 -33.39
C PRO A 90 19.97 -4.00 -32.14
N ARG A 91 19.90 -3.09 -31.16
CA ARG A 91 18.88 -3.21 -30.09
C ARG A 91 18.74 -1.96 -29.19
N VAL A 92 18.41 -0.81 -29.79
CA VAL A 92 17.83 0.31 -29.02
C VAL A 92 16.51 0.72 -29.67
N PRO A 93 15.44 -0.02 -29.33
CA PRO A 93 14.16 0.60 -28.94
C PRO A 93 13.58 0.02 -27.63
N GLN A 94 14.33 -0.82 -26.91
CA GLN A 94 13.78 -1.70 -25.84
C GLN A 94 13.23 -0.97 -24.61
N THR A 95 13.74 0.22 -24.27
CA THR A 95 13.30 0.94 -23.06
C THR A 95 11.88 1.49 -23.22
N GLY A 96 11.51 2.00 -24.41
CA GLY A 96 10.17 2.52 -24.67
C GLY A 96 9.10 1.43 -24.62
N GLU A 97 9.36 0.28 -25.26
CA GLU A 97 8.47 -0.89 -25.20
C GLU A 97 8.33 -1.44 -23.78
N ALA A 98 9.42 -1.46 -22.99
CA ALA A 98 9.39 -1.89 -21.59
C ALA A 98 8.57 -0.93 -20.70
N VAL A 99 8.70 0.38 -20.91
CA VAL A 99 7.86 1.38 -20.21
C VAL A 99 6.39 1.17 -20.58
N GLN A 100 6.07 1.00 -21.86
CA GLN A 100 4.69 0.75 -22.30
C GLN A 100 4.12 -0.52 -21.68
N ALA A 101 4.89 -1.61 -21.61
CA ALA A 101 4.45 -2.86 -20.97
C ALA A 101 4.13 -2.66 -19.47
N LEU A 102 4.92 -1.87 -18.75
CA LEU A 102 4.65 -1.52 -17.35
C LEU A 102 3.39 -0.68 -17.19
N LEU A 103 3.18 0.30 -18.07
CA LEU A 103 1.98 1.15 -18.05
C LEU A 103 0.72 0.37 -18.41
N GLN A 104 0.79 -0.57 -19.35
CA GLN A 104 -0.30 -1.50 -19.64
C GLN A 104 -0.64 -2.36 -18.42
N ARG A 105 0.38 -2.88 -17.70
CA ARG A 105 0.13 -3.61 -16.45
C ARG A 105 -0.54 -2.71 -15.40
N LEU A 106 -0.11 -1.46 -15.28
CA LEU A 106 -0.74 -0.48 -14.38
C LEU A 106 -2.22 -0.25 -14.73
N GLN A 107 -2.57 -0.13 -16.01
CA GLN A 107 -3.97 0.01 -16.45
C GLN A 107 -4.82 -1.19 -16.03
N VAL A 108 -4.30 -2.41 -16.19
CA VAL A 108 -4.98 -3.62 -15.70
C VAL A 108 -5.18 -3.58 -14.19
N LEU A 109 -4.15 -3.22 -13.43
CA LEU A 109 -4.22 -3.07 -11.97
C LEU A 109 -5.23 -2.00 -11.53
N GLN A 110 -5.38 -0.92 -12.30
CA GLN A 110 -6.40 0.10 -12.05
C GLN A 110 -7.82 -0.44 -12.31
N GLY A 111 -8.00 -1.24 -13.35
CA GLY A 111 -9.25 -1.96 -13.59
C GLY A 111 -9.61 -2.90 -12.43
N GLU A 112 -8.66 -3.74 -11.99
CA GLU A 112 -8.83 -4.63 -10.83
C GLU A 112 -9.20 -3.84 -9.56
N ARG A 113 -8.58 -2.67 -9.35
CA ARG A 113 -8.88 -1.79 -8.21
C ARG A 113 -10.30 -1.25 -8.26
N VAL A 114 -10.74 -0.78 -9.43
CA VAL A 114 -12.12 -0.29 -9.63
C VAL A 114 -13.14 -1.38 -9.33
N GLU A 115 -12.92 -2.60 -9.82
CA GLU A 115 -13.79 -3.74 -9.50
C GLU A 115 -13.78 -4.09 -8.00
N THR A 116 -12.61 -3.99 -7.35
CA THR A 116 -12.51 -4.21 -5.89
C THR A 116 -13.34 -3.17 -5.11
N TYR A 117 -13.30 -1.89 -5.51
CA TYR A 117 -14.17 -0.86 -4.93
C TYR A 117 -15.65 -1.12 -5.20
N ARG A 118 -16.00 -1.60 -6.39
CA ARG A 118 -17.37 -1.97 -6.77
C ARG A 118 -17.91 -3.07 -5.86
N LEU A 119 -17.15 -4.15 -5.69
CA LEU A 119 -17.49 -5.25 -4.78
C LEU A 119 -17.63 -4.79 -3.33
N PHE A 120 -16.72 -3.92 -2.89
CA PHE A 120 -16.76 -3.40 -1.52
C PHE A 120 -18.01 -2.57 -1.25
N GLU A 121 -18.40 -1.71 -2.19
CA GLU A 121 -19.61 -0.90 -2.09
C GLU A 121 -20.88 -1.74 -2.18
N GLU A 122 -20.98 -2.67 -3.13
CA GLU A 122 -22.12 -3.59 -3.28
C GLU A 122 -22.33 -4.43 -2.02
N GLY A 123 -21.25 -4.96 -1.46
CA GLY A 123 -21.34 -5.74 -0.24
C GLY A 123 -21.68 -4.92 1.00
N HIS A 124 -21.28 -3.65 1.07
CA HIS A 124 -21.73 -2.75 2.13
C HIS A 124 -23.22 -2.39 1.98
N GLN A 125 -23.71 -2.19 0.77
CA GLN A 125 -25.15 -1.99 0.52
C GLN A 125 -25.97 -3.21 0.94
N ALA A 126 -25.49 -4.42 0.61
CA ALA A 126 -26.10 -5.67 1.06
C ALA A 126 -26.06 -5.84 2.59
N TYR A 127 -24.98 -5.37 3.23
CA TYR A 127 -24.88 -5.32 4.69
C TYR A 127 -25.92 -4.37 5.29
N LEU A 128 -26.03 -3.13 4.78
CA LEU A 128 -27.00 -2.16 5.28
C LEU A 128 -28.46 -2.59 5.07
N SER A 129 -28.76 -3.29 3.98
CA SER A 129 -30.12 -3.78 3.69
C SER A 129 -30.56 -4.93 4.62
N SER A 130 -29.63 -5.56 5.34
CA SER A 130 -29.93 -6.58 6.35
C SER A 130 -30.40 -6.00 7.70
N ALA A 131 -30.52 -4.67 7.82
CA ALA A 131 -31.02 -4.02 9.02
C ALA A 131 -32.43 -4.52 9.43
N PRO A 132 -32.73 -4.59 10.74
CA PRO A 132 -31.85 -4.26 11.87
C PRO A 132 -30.88 -5.41 12.25
N HIS A 133 -30.97 -6.57 11.59
CA HIS A 133 -30.20 -7.77 11.92
C HIS A 133 -28.99 -7.91 11.00
N TYR A 134 -28.05 -6.98 11.16
CA TYR A 134 -26.82 -6.92 10.38
C TYR A 134 -26.07 -8.25 10.30
N ASP A 135 -25.79 -8.73 9.09
CA ASP A 135 -24.95 -9.91 8.84
C ASP A 135 -23.45 -9.54 8.92
N PHE A 136 -23.01 -9.26 10.14
CA PHE A 136 -21.64 -8.86 10.43
C PHE A 136 -20.59 -9.91 10.04
N PRO A 137 -20.77 -11.23 10.29
CA PRO A 137 -19.80 -12.24 9.89
C PRO A 137 -19.51 -12.23 8.39
N ARG A 138 -20.55 -12.14 7.55
CA ARG A 138 -20.40 -12.08 6.09
C ARG A 138 -19.70 -10.81 5.65
N TYR A 139 -20.12 -9.66 6.18
CA TYR A 139 -19.51 -8.39 5.81
C TYR A 139 -18.04 -8.30 6.22
N ARG A 140 -17.70 -8.81 7.41
CA ARG A 140 -16.30 -8.89 7.88
C ARG A 140 -15.43 -9.74 6.96
N GLN A 141 -15.95 -10.87 6.47
CA GLN A 141 -15.22 -11.71 5.52
C GLN A 141 -14.94 -10.94 4.23
N LEU A 142 -15.95 -10.26 3.67
CA LEU A 142 -15.77 -9.41 2.50
C LEU A 142 -14.70 -8.33 2.73
N VAL A 143 -14.75 -7.61 3.86
CA VAL A 143 -13.75 -6.60 4.22
C VAL A 143 -12.34 -7.19 4.20
N HIS A 144 -12.17 -8.41 4.70
CA HIS A 144 -10.88 -9.10 4.65
C HIS A 144 -10.43 -9.39 3.21
N GLU A 145 -11.31 -9.94 2.39
CA GLU A 145 -11.03 -10.28 0.99
C GLU A 145 -10.64 -9.04 0.17
N VAL A 146 -11.40 -7.96 0.26
CA VAL A 146 -11.08 -6.70 -0.45
C VAL A 146 -9.79 -6.06 0.07
N THR A 147 -9.50 -6.18 1.36
CA THR A 147 -8.23 -5.68 1.95
C THR A 147 -7.02 -6.41 1.36
N VAL A 148 -7.12 -7.74 1.19
CA VAL A 148 -6.08 -8.54 0.56
C VAL A 148 -5.90 -8.12 -0.90
N ALA A 149 -7.00 -7.93 -1.64
CA ALA A 149 -6.96 -7.46 -3.03
C ALA A 149 -6.28 -6.09 -3.17
N PHE A 150 -6.71 -5.08 -2.41
CA PHE A 150 -6.09 -3.74 -2.43
C PHE A 150 -4.59 -3.79 -2.07
N SER A 151 -4.21 -4.65 -1.12
CA SER A 151 -2.82 -4.81 -0.70
C SER A 151 -1.96 -5.44 -1.80
N GLY A 152 -2.51 -6.44 -2.51
CA GLY A 152 -1.86 -7.07 -3.67
C GLY A 152 -1.62 -6.06 -4.78
N ILE A 153 -2.68 -5.37 -5.20
CA ILE A 153 -2.62 -4.33 -6.24
C ILE A 153 -1.58 -3.25 -5.85
N SER A 154 -1.64 -2.75 -4.62
CA SER A 154 -0.73 -1.70 -4.14
C SER A 154 0.73 -2.13 -4.17
N ARG A 155 1.03 -3.38 -3.82
CA ARG A 155 2.39 -3.93 -3.86
C ARG A 155 2.91 -4.00 -5.29
N GLU A 156 2.08 -4.44 -6.23
CA GLU A 156 2.46 -4.50 -7.64
C GLU A 156 2.71 -3.11 -8.22
N VAL A 157 1.86 -2.12 -7.94
CA VAL A 157 2.06 -0.73 -8.38
C VAL A 157 3.39 -0.17 -7.85
N LEU A 158 3.73 -0.43 -6.60
CA LEU A 158 5.03 -0.03 -6.03
C LEU A 158 6.21 -0.75 -6.70
N GLY A 159 6.03 -2.02 -7.07
CA GLY A 159 6.99 -2.76 -7.88
C GLY A 159 7.22 -2.12 -9.25
N ILE A 160 6.14 -1.70 -9.92
CA ILE A 160 6.22 -0.96 -11.19
C ILE A 160 6.98 0.36 -11.01
N ALA A 161 6.66 1.14 -9.97
CA ALA A 161 7.35 2.39 -9.67
C ALA A 161 8.86 2.19 -9.41
N GLY A 162 9.22 1.12 -8.69
CA GLY A 162 10.62 0.73 -8.48
C GLY A 162 11.34 0.45 -9.81
N ARG A 163 10.75 -0.36 -10.69
CA ARG A 163 11.33 -0.68 -12.00
C ARG A 163 11.47 0.55 -12.91
N LEU A 164 10.46 1.42 -12.92
CA LEU A 164 10.51 2.68 -13.68
C LEU A 164 11.71 3.54 -13.25
N ARG A 165 11.91 3.70 -11.94
CA ARG A 165 13.01 4.49 -11.39
C ARG A 165 14.38 3.81 -11.57
N ASP A 166 14.48 2.54 -11.17
CA ASP A 166 15.76 1.87 -10.91
C ASP A 166 16.28 1.12 -12.15
N GLU A 167 15.40 0.60 -13.01
CA GLU A 167 15.77 -0.17 -14.22
C GLU A 167 15.65 0.64 -15.51
N LEU A 168 14.64 1.52 -15.61
CA LEU A 168 14.29 2.19 -16.87
C LEU A 168 14.65 3.69 -16.90
N GLY A 169 15.18 4.23 -15.80
CA GLY A 169 15.64 5.62 -15.75
C GLY A 169 14.52 6.66 -15.89
N ARG A 170 13.30 6.31 -15.49
CA ARG A 170 12.08 7.15 -15.53
C ARG A 170 11.59 7.49 -14.11
N PRO A 171 12.36 8.28 -13.33
CA PRO A 171 11.96 8.68 -11.97
C PRO A 171 10.73 9.61 -11.96
N ASP A 172 10.50 10.33 -13.04
CA ASP A 172 9.31 11.16 -13.32
C ASP A 172 8.03 10.32 -13.30
N LEU A 173 7.98 9.22 -14.07
CA LEU A 173 6.84 8.30 -14.08
C LEU A 173 6.67 7.62 -12.72
N ALA A 174 7.77 7.23 -12.08
CA ALA A 174 7.73 6.64 -10.74
C ALA A 174 7.14 7.61 -9.69
N GLN A 175 7.39 8.92 -9.81
CA GLN A 175 6.82 9.94 -8.94
C GLN A 175 5.31 10.06 -9.10
N HIS A 176 4.79 9.98 -10.34
CA HIS A 176 3.35 9.92 -10.58
C HIS A 176 2.71 8.71 -9.92
N LEU A 177 3.34 7.52 -9.99
CA LEU A 177 2.83 6.32 -9.31
C LEU A 177 2.84 6.45 -7.78
N ALA A 178 3.80 7.17 -7.20
CA ALA A 178 3.81 7.46 -5.77
C ALA A 178 2.63 8.35 -5.37
N ARG A 179 2.41 9.46 -6.09
CA ARG A 179 1.26 10.36 -5.90
C ARG A 179 -0.07 9.62 -6.09
N LEU A 180 -0.16 8.75 -7.10
CA LEU A 180 -1.31 7.91 -7.37
C LEU A 180 -1.64 7.01 -6.17
N GLN A 181 -0.63 6.35 -5.59
CA GLN A 181 -0.81 5.49 -4.43
C GLN A 181 -1.26 6.25 -3.17
N GLU A 182 -0.77 7.47 -2.96
CA GLU A 182 -1.25 8.35 -1.88
C GLU A 182 -2.73 8.69 -2.03
N ARG A 183 -3.16 9.07 -3.25
CA ARG A 183 -4.56 9.39 -3.52
C ARG A 183 -5.47 8.17 -3.45
N GLU A 184 -5.01 7.02 -3.90
CA GLU A 184 -5.76 5.77 -3.76
C GLU A 184 -5.91 5.34 -2.30
N GLN A 185 -4.91 5.60 -1.46
CA GLN A 185 -5.00 5.38 -0.03
C GLN A 185 -6.03 6.32 0.62
N GLU A 186 -5.98 7.62 0.28
CA GLU A 186 -6.95 8.63 0.74
C GLU A 186 -8.38 8.23 0.33
N LYS A 187 -8.58 7.80 -0.91
CA LYS A 187 -9.86 7.32 -1.42
C LYS A 187 -10.39 6.15 -0.59
N LEU A 188 -9.58 5.13 -0.32
CA LEU A 188 -9.99 3.98 0.48
C LEU A 188 -10.38 4.38 1.92
N GLN A 189 -9.63 5.30 2.53
CA GLN A 189 -9.95 5.83 3.87
C GLN A 189 -11.29 6.58 3.88
N LEU A 190 -11.52 7.46 2.90
CA LEU A 190 -12.77 8.19 2.76
C LEU A 190 -13.95 7.26 2.48
N THR A 191 -13.76 6.20 1.68
CA THR A 191 -14.78 5.18 1.45
C THR A 191 -15.17 4.49 2.76
N ALA A 192 -14.20 4.06 3.58
CA ALA A 192 -14.50 3.43 4.87
C ALA A 192 -15.22 4.39 5.84
N GLN A 193 -14.81 5.65 5.91
CA GLN A 193 -15.50 6.68 6.71
C GLN A 193 -16.93 6.89 6.21
N LEU A 194 -17.13 6.99 4.89
CA LEU A 194 -18.44 7.19 4.29
C LEU A 194 -19.39 6.01 4.59
N GLN A 195 -18.87 4.79 4.59
CA GLN A 195 -19.66 3.61 4.96
C GLN A 195 -20.16 3.68 6.41
N LEU A 196 -19.29 4.07 7.36
CA LEU A 196 -19.69 4.26 8.75
C LEU A 196 -20.71 5.38 8.92
N ALA A 197 -20.47 6.54 8.29
CA ALA A 197 -21.40 7.67 8.35
C ALA A 197 -22.78 7.33 7.76
N ARG A 198 -22.81 6.53 6.67
CA ARG A 198 -24.07 6.01 6.09
C ARG A 198 -24.79 5.07 7.04
N GLN A 199 -24.07 4.17 7.71
CA GLN A 199 -24.69 3.29 8.70
C GLN A 199 -25.28 4.11 9.85
N GLN A 200 -24.56 5.10 10.38
CA GLN A 200 -25.04 5.98 11.44
C GLN A 200 -26.28 6.77 11.02
N ALA A 201 -26.30 7.32 9.80
CA ALA A 201 -27.46 8.03 9.26
C ALA A 201 -28.69 7.11 9.07
N GLN A 202 -28.48 5.81 8.84
CA GLN A 202 -29.56 4.82 8.77
C GLN A 202 -30.06 4.40 10.15
N ASP A 203 -29.14 4.19 11.10
CA ASP A 203 -29.46 3.75 12.46
C ASP A 203 -30.06 4.89 13.32
N GLN A 204 -29.73 6.16 13.01
CA GLN A 204 -30.15 7.36 13.74
C GLN A 204 -30.59 8.47 12.77
N PRO A 205 -31.74 8.31 12.09
CA PRO A 205 -32.20 9.25 11.06
C PRO A 205 -32.55 10.65 11.58
N GLU A 206 -32.84 10.80 12.88
CA GLU A 206 -33.16 12.07 13.54
C GLU A 206 -31.95 12.99 13.76
N VAL A 207 -30.72 12.51 13.54
CA VAL A 207 -29.50 13.28 13.76
C VAL A 207 -28.98 13.87 12.44
N ASP A 208 -29.30 15.14 12.18
CA ASP A 208 -28.92 15.85 10.95
C ASP A 208 -27.41 15.87 10.67
N VAL A 209 -26.58 15.81 11.72
CA VAL A 209 -25.11 15.80 11.61
C VAL A 209 -24.61 14.61 10.78
N HIS A 210 -25.24 13.43 10.92
CA HIS A 210 -24.83 12.24 10.16
C HIS A 210 -25.12 12.40 8.66
N GLN A 211 -26.24 13.04 8.30
CA GLN A 211 -26.55 13.36 6.91
C GLN A 211 -25.54 14.34 6.31
N GLN A 212 -25.16 15.37 7.07
CA GLN A 212 -24.17 16.35 6.65
C GLN A 212 -22.79 15.69 6.43
N GLU A 213 -22.33 14.86 7.37
CA GLU A 213 -21.06 14.14 7.27
C GLU A 213 -21.00 13.24 6.03
N VAL A 214 -22.10 12.54 5.71
CA VAL A 214 -22.21 11.74 4.47
C VAL A 214 -22.00 12.60 3.22
N GLN A 215 -22.58 13.82 3.17
CA GLN A 215 -22.41 14.70 2.02
C GLN A 215 -20.99 15.27 1.92
N GLU A 216 -20.39 15.64 3.04
CA GLU A 216 -19.00 16.12 3.08
C GLU A 216 -18.01 15.05 2.62
N LEU A 217 -18.17 13.81 3.10
CA LEU A 217 -17.34 12.68 2.70
C LEU A 217 -17.51 12.33 1.22
N LYS A 218 -18.74 12.37 0.68
CA LYS A 218 -18.99 12.22 -0.76
C LYS A 218 -18.25 13.28 -1.57
N HIS A 219 -18.31 14.54 -1.14
CA HIS A 219 -17.65 15.63 -1.85
C HIS A 219 -16.13 15.50 -1.82
N LYS A 220 -15.55 15.10 -0.67
CA LYS A 220 -14.11 14.79 -0.56
C LYS A 220 -13.72 13.64 -1.49
N LEU A 221 -14.52 12.57 -1.53
CA LEU A 221 -14.26 11.41 -2.37
C LEU A 221 -14.26 11.76 -3.87
N ILE A 222 -15.20 12.60 -4.32
CA ILE A 222 -15.25 13.11 -5.70
C ILE A 222 -13.94 13.83 -6.04
N LYS A 223 -13.50 14.77 -5.19
CA LYS A 223 -12.24 15.50 -5.38
C LYS A 223 -11.02 14.58 -5.42
N THR A 224 -10.99 13.55 -4.59
CA THR A 224 -9.89 12.57 -4.61
C THR A 224 -9.89 11.77 -5.92
N ILE A 225 -11.06 11.38 -6.44
CA ILE A 225 -11.19 10.68 -7.73
C ILE A 225 -10.76 11.58 -8.90
N GLU A 226 -11.12 12.87 -8.87
CA GLU A 226 -10.66 13.86 -9.84
C GLU A 226 -9.12 13.96 -9.82
N ALA A 227 -8.52 14.12 -8.64
CA ALA A 227 -7.06 14.16 -8.50
C ALA A 227 -6.36 12.87 -8.97
N ILE A 228 -6.97 11.69 -8.77
CA ILE A 228 -6.46 10.42 -9.33
C ILE A 228 -6.48 10.46 -10.86
N SER A 229 -7.58 10.95 -11.43
CA SER A 229 -7.77 11.03 -12.88
C SER A 229 -6.76 11.97 -13.52
N GLU A 230 -6.50 13.12 -12.88
CA GLU A 230 -5.44 14.07 -13.28
C GLU A 230 -4.06 13.40 -13.29
N ILE A 231 -3.69 12.69 -12.21
CA ILE A 231 -2.39 12.00 -12.14
C ILE A 231 -2.24 10.95 -13.24
N LEU A 232 -3.31 10.22 -13.58
CA LEU A 232 -3.29 9.24 -14.66
C LEU A 232 -3.16 9.89 -16.05
N GLN A 233 -3.72 11.08 -16.23
CA GLN A 233 -3.57 11.87 -17.45
C GLN A 233 -2.14 12.42 -17.58
N ASP A 234 -1.60 13.01 -16.51
CA ASP A 234 -0.20 13.48 -16.44
C ASP A 234 0.77 12.34 -16.76
N LEU A 235 0.57 11.18 -16.13
CA LEU A 235 1.39 9.99 -16.36
C LEU A 235 1.36 9.56 -17.83
N LYS A 236 0.20 9.62 -18.48
CA LYS A 236 0.07 9.27 -19.89
C LYS A 236 0.84 10.28 -20.75
N TYR A 237 0.65 11.57 -20.52
CA TYR A 237 1.31 12.62 -21.27
C TYR A 237 2.84 12.52 -21.16
N ASP A 238 3.37 12.40 -19.94
CA ASP A 238 4.81 12.29 -19.69
C ASP A 238 5.40 10.98 -20.25
N SER A 239 4.59 9.93 -20.38
CA SER A 239 5.04 8.69 -21.01
C SER A 239 5.20 8.79 -22.53
N GLU A 240 4.52 9.76 -23.16
CA GLU A 240 4.53 10.01 -24.61
C GLU A 240 5.63 11.02 -25.01
N GLU A 241 6.14 11.86 -24.10
CA GLU A 241 7.24 12.81 -24.37
C GLU A 241 8.63 12.15 -24.47
N VAL A 242 8.82 11.24 -25.42
CA VAL A 242 10.11 10.57 -25.71
C VAL A 242 10.51 10.69 -27.19
N GLU A 243 10.22 11.82 -27.83
CA GLU A 243 10.77 12.19 -29.14
C GLU A 243 11.95 13.16 -29.04
#